data_AF-A0A9W4W231-F1
#
_entry.id   AF-A0A9W4W231-F1
#
_cell.length_a   1.000
_cell.length_b   1.000
_cell.length_c   1.000
_cell.angle_alpha   90.00
_cell.angle_beta   90.00
_cell.angle_gamma   90.00
#
_symmetry.space_group_name_H-M   'P 1'
#
loop_
_entity.id
_entity.type
_entity.pdbx_description
1 polymer ?
#
loop_
_entity_poly.entity_id
_entity_poly.type
_entity_poly.pdbx_seq_one_letter_code
_entity_poly.pdbx_strand_id
1 'polypeptide(L)'
;MSQSQFSCHMSGAEKVSTCAGFLLRGADHNLAIRMAMREGRFDPADVTDDGIELYAGYRSMAIANGVDPADATIAGCRGADEIPHRRERER
;
A
#
# COMPACT_ATOMS: atom_id res chain seq x y z
N MET A 1 -5.95 13.52 -0.87
CA MET A 1 -4.98 12.57 -0.27
C MET A 1 -5.76 11.60 0.60
N SER A 2 -5.40 10.31 0.65
CA SER A 2 -6.16 9.29 1.39
C SER A 2 -5.85 9.34 2.89
N GLN A 3 -6.84 8.98 3.72
CA GLN A 3 -6.68 8.75 5.17
C GLN A 3 -6.78 7.25 5.54
N SER A 4 -7.27 6.41 4.63
CA SER A 4 -7.35 4.96 4.84
C SER A 4 -5.96 4.34 4.80
N GLN A 5 -5.69 3.40 5.69
CA GLN A 5 -4.43 2.66 5.74
C GLN A 5 -4.63 1.24 5.20
N PHE A 6 -3.57 0.65 4.65
CA PHE A 6 -3.59 -0.73 4.21
C PHE A 6 -3.25 -1.68 5.35
N SER A 7 -4.20 -2.53 5.71
CA SER A 7 -4.00 -3.58 6.70
C SER A 7 -3.16 -4.73 6.13
N CYS A 8 -2.33 -5.35 6.96
CA CYS A 8 -1.62 -6.57 6.64
C CYS A 8 -2.61 -7.74 6.61
N HIS A 9 -2.63 -8.51 5.52
CA HIS A 9 -3.49 -9.69 5.44
C HIS A 9 -3.01 -10.82 6.36
N MET A 10 -1.72 -10.85 6.71
CA MET A 10 -1.14 -11.88 7.59
C MET A 10 -1.47 -11.68 9.07
N SER A 11 -1.86 -10.48 9.50
CA SER A 11 -2.17 -10.23 10.92
C SER A 11 -3.57 -10.65 11.34
N GLY A 12 -4.42 -11.05 10.39
CA GLY A 12 -5.78 -11.51 10.64
C GLY A 12 -6.71 -10.39 11.12
N ALA A 13 -7.98 -10.75 11.35
CA ALA A 13 -9.03 -9.78 11.71
C ALA A 13 -9.00 -9.36 13.19
N GLU A 14 -8.46 -10.20 14.08
CA GLU A 14 -8.48 -9.95 15.53
C GLU A 14 -7.46 -8.87 15.95
N LYS A 15 -6.32 -8.76 15.26
CA LYS A 15 -5.26 -7.81 15.57
C LYS A 15 -4.71 -7.17 14.29
N VAL A 16 -5.54 -6.32 13.70
CA VAL A 16 -5.22 -5.60 12.47
C VAL A 16 -3.97 -4.76 12.65
N SER A 17 -2.95 -5.00 11.82
CA SER A 17 -1.73 -4.20 11.74
C SER A 17 -1.63 -3.53 10.37
N THR A 18 -0.95 -2.39 10.30
CA THR A 18 -0.67 -1.75 9.00
C THR A 18 0.42 -2.54 8.27
N CYS A 19 0.25 -2.73 6.96
CA CYS A 19 1.17 -3.50 6.12
C CYS A 19 2.55 -2.83 6.02
N ALA A 20 3.62 -3.58 6.31
CA ALA A 20 5.00 -3.11 6.20
C ALA A 20 5.34 -2.66 4.77
N GLY A 21 4.92 -3.42 3.74
CA GLY A 21 5.10 -3.02 2.35
C GLY A 21 4.41 -1.70 1.99
N PHE A 22 3.23 -1.45 2.56
CA PHE A 22 2.56 -0.15 2.41
C PHE A 22 3.35 0.97 3.09
N LEU A 23 3.80 0.76 4.33
CA LEU A 23 4.58 1.75 5.08
C LEU A 23 5.91 2.07 4.40
N LEU A 24 6.58 1.07 3.84
CA LEU A 24 7.91 1.20 3.22
C LEU A 24 7.88 1.68 1.77
N ARG A 25 6.81 1.43 1.01
CA ARG A 25 6.79 1.68 -0.45
C ARG A 25 5.61 2.52 -0.96
N GLY A 26 4.56 2.75 -0.17
CA GLY A 26 3.32 3.37 -0.66
C GLY A 26 2.72 4.47 0.24
N ALA A 27 3.26 4.67 1.45
CA ALA A 27 2.65 5.52 2.46
C ALA A 27 2.97 7.02 2.33
N ASP A 28 3.93 7.42 1.51
CA ASP A 28 4.41 8.81 1.42
C ASP A 28 3.32 9.84 1.07
N HIS A 29 2.29 9.42 0.35
CA HIS A 29 1.15 10.27 -0.02
C HIS A 29 -0.08 10.06 0.86
N ASN A 30 0.02 9.26 1.91
CA ASN A 30 -1.04 9.01 2.87
C ASN A 30 -1.04 10.09 3.95
N LEU A 31 -2.17 10.78 4.12
CA LEU A 31 -2.30 11.88 5.08
C LEU A 31 -2.21 11.37 6.53
N ALA A 32 -2.80 10.22 6.84
CA ALA A 32 -2.80 9.67 8.19
C ALA A 32 -1.40 9.27 8.66
N ILE A 33 -0.59 8.67 7.78
CA ILE A 33 0.80 8.33 8.09
C ILE A 33 1.65 9.58 8.31
N ARG A 34 1.53 10.58 7.42
CA ARG A 34 2.27 11.85 7.58
C ARG A 34 1.93 12.57 8.88
N MET A 35 0.66 12.56 9.29
CA MET A 35 0.25 13.12 10.58
C MET A 35 0.82 12.31 11.75
N ALA A 36 0.79 10.97 11.68
CA ALA A 36 1.38 10.11 12.71
C ALA A 36 2.89 10.34 12.88
N MET A 37 3.63 10.55 11.78
CA MET A 37 5.05 10.93 11.80
C MET A 37 5.26 12.27 12.50
N ARG A 38 4.47 13.28 12.10
CA ARG A 38 4.58 14.64 12.64
C ARG A 38 4.24 14.70 14.13
N GLU A 39 3.32 13.86 14.59
CA GLU A 39 2.91 13.75 15.99
C GLU A 39 3.85 12.85 16.82
N GLY A 40 4.87 12.25 16.22
CA GLY A 40 5.80 11.35 16.91
C GLY A 40 5.19 9.99 17.30
N ARG A 41 4.05 9.61 16.69
CA ARG A 41 3.38 8.32 16.93
C ARG A 41 3.90 7.20 16.02
N PHE A 42 4.72 7.54 15.03
CA PHE A 42 5.28 6.60 14.07
C PHE A 42 6.65 7.11 13.60
N ASP A 43 7.68 6.27 13.73
CA ASP A 43 8.99 6.49 13.14
C ASP A 43 9.19 5.50 11.98
N PRO A 44 9.38 5.95 10.72
CA PRO A 44 9.70 5.07 9.61
C PRO A 44 10.95 4.21 9.83
N ALA A 45 11.90 4.68 10.66
CA ALA A 45 13.11 3.93 10.97
C ALA A 45 12.84 2.64 11.76
N ASP A 46 11.68 2.54 12.42
CA ASP A 46 11.26 1.35 13.17
C ASP A 46 10.65 0.26 12.28
N VAL A 47 10.42 0.55 10.99
CA VAL A 47 9.82 -0.40 10.06
C VAL A 47 10.91 -1.07 9.23
N THR A 48 10.91 -2.40 9.24
CA THR A 48 11.76 -3.21 8.35
C THR A 48 10.89 -4.22 7.61
N ASP A 49 11.42 -4.79 6.54
CA ASP A 49 10.79 -5.90 5.83
C ASP A 49 11.04 -7.25 6.50
N ASP A 50 11.84 -7.29 7.58
CA ASP A 50 12.27 -8.51 8.29
C ASP A 50 12.87 -9.58 7.35
N GLY A 51 13.51 -9.15 6.26
CA GLY A 51 14.07 -10.04 5.23
C GLY A 51 13.01 -10.67 4.30
N ILE A 52 11.75 -10.23 4.37
CA ILE A 52 10.68 -10.67 3.50
C ILE A 52 10.70 -9.85 2.21
N GLU A 53 10.76 -10.54 1.07
CA GLU A 53 10.64 -9.88 -0.23
C GLU A 53 9.28 -9.16 -0.32
N LEU A 54 9.33 -7.85 -0.48
CA LEU A 54 8.14 -7.04 -0.65
C LEU A 54 7.79 -6.94 -2.15
N TYR A 55 6.50 -6.83 -2.46
CA TYR A 55 6.02 -6.64 -3.83
C TYR A 55 6.29 -5.22 -4.36
N ALA A 56 6.44 -5.08 -5.67
CA ALA A 56 6.79 -3.82 -6.34
C ALA A 56 5.67 -2.75 -6.27
N GLY A 57 4.43 -3.19 -6.07
CA GLY A 57 3.26 -2.33 -5.99
C GLY A 57 2.09 -3.03 -5.32
N TYR A 58 0.97 -2.31 -5.19
CA TYR A 58 -0.26 -2.88 -4.68
C TYR A 58 -0.83 -3.92 -5.64
N ARG A 59 -0.71 -3.69 -6.96
CA ARG A 59 -1.23 -4.62 -7.97
C ARG A 59 -0.52 -5.98 -7.93
N SER A 60 0.81 -6.01 -7.85
CA SER A 60 1.56 -7.27 -7.73
C SER A 60 1.22 -8.02 -6.45
N MET A 61 1.11 -7.31 -5.32
CA MET A 61 0.67 -7.92 -4.07
C MET A 61 -0.73 -8.52 -4.17
N ALA A 62 -1.69 -7.79 -4.74
CA ALA A 62 -3.06 -8.26 -4.90
C ALA A 62 -3.14 -9.54 -5.75
N ILE A 63 -2.41 -9.58 -6.87
CA ILE A 63 -2.33 -10.76 -7.74
C ILE A 63 -1.68 -11.93 -7.01
N ALA A 64 -0.58 -11.70 -6.28
CA ALA A 64 0.08 -12.74 -5.50
C ALA A 64 -0.82 -13.31 -4.39
N ASN A 65 -1.75 -12.49 -3.86
CA ASN A 65 -2.77 -12.91 -2.91
C ASN A 65 -4.00 -13.59 -3.55
N GLY A 66 -3.99 -13.79 -4.88
CA GLY A 66 -5.02 -14.54 -5.61
C GLY A 66 -6.12 -13.69 -6.27
N VAL A 67 -5.98 -12.37 -6.30
CA VAL A 67 -6.87 -11.52 -7.11
C VAL A 67 -6.59 -11.76 -8.60
N ASP A 68 -7.63 -11.92 -9.40
CA ASP A 68 -7.51 -12.08 -10.85
C ASP A 68 -6.78 -10.85 -11.45
N PRO A 69 -5.69 -11.01 -12.21
CA PRO A 69 -5.01 -9.90 -12.89
C PRO A 69 -5.89 -9.04 -13.79
N ALA A 70 -7.03 -9.58 -14.25
CA ALA A 70 -8.04 -8.92 -15.07
C ALA A 70 -9.16 -8.27 -14.25
N ASP A 71 -9.14 -8.39 -12.92
CA ASP A 71 -10.13 -7.77 -12.04
C ASP A 71 -10.09 -6.24 -12.20
N ALA A 72 -11.24 -5.67 -12.56
CA ALA A 72 -11.39 -4.24 -12.80
C ALA A 72 -11.05 -3.39 -11.57
N THR A 73 -11.16 -3.95 -10.35
CA THR A 73 -10.86 -3.26 -9.10
C THR A 73 -9.38 -2.95 -8.92
N ILE A 74 -8.48 -3.73 -9.53
CA ILE A 74 -7.03 -3.52 -9.47
C ILE A 74 -6.45 -2.86 -10.74
N ALA A 75 -7.29 -2.59 -11.74
CA ALA A 75 -6.86 -2.03 -13.03
C ALA A 75 -6.28 -0.61 -12.92
N GLY A 76 -6.72 0.18 -11.93
CA GLY A 76 -6.34 1.59 -11.73
C GLY A 76 -5.39 1.85 -10.56
N CYS A 77 -4.76 0.82 -10.00
CA CYS A 77 -3.84 0.99 -8.88
C CYS A 77 -2.59 1.80 -9.28
N ARG A 78 -1.84 2.32 -8.29
CA ARG A 78 -0.57 3.07 -8.50
C ARG A 78 0.66 2.29 -7.98
N GLY A 79 1.73 2.17 -8.80
CA GLY A 79 3.02 1.52 -8.44
C GLY A 79 4.00 1.37 -9.62
N ALA A 80 5.20 0.81 -9.40
CA ALA A 80 6.31 0.79 -10.37
C ALA A 80 6.17 -0.26 -11.49
N ASP A 81 5.46 -1.35 -11.23
CA ASP A 81 4.94 -2.38 -12.14
C ASP A 81 3.48 -2.09 -12.57
N GLU A 82 3.05 -0.88 -12.24
CA GLU A 82 1.75 -0.24 -12.45
C GLU A 82 1.45 0.02 -13.93
N ILE A 83 0.34 -0.45 -14.52
CA ILE A 83 -0.07 0.10 -15.83
C ILE A 83 -0.27 1.61 -15.62
N PRO A 84 0.35 2.50 -16.44
CA PRO A 84 0.20 3.93 -16.25
C PRO A 84 -1.28 4.28 -16.23
N HIS A 85 -1.77 4.81 -15.11
CA HIS A 85 -3.13 5.30 -15.01
C HIS A 85 -3.26 6.44 -16.01
N ARG A 86 -3.79 6.15 -17.21
CA ARG A 86 -4.13 7.16 -18.20
C ARG A 86 -5.22 7.99 -17.55
N ARG A 87 -4.87 9.16 -17.03
CA ARG A 87 -5.86 10.17 -16.69
C ARG A 87 -6.40 10.66 -18.03
N GLU A 88 -7.44 10.01 -18.55
CA GLU A 88 -8.31 10.68 -19.49
C GLU A 88 -9.01 11.79 -18.69
N ARG A 89 -8.37 12.97 -18.71
CA ARG A 89 -9.07 14.22 -18.43
C ARG A 89 -9.99 14.42 -19.61
N GLU A 90 -11.23 13.95 -19.48
CA GLU A 90 -12.30 14.45 -20.33
C GLU A 90 -12.41 15.97 -20.12
N ARG A 91 -12.59 16.64 -21.25
CA ARG A 91 -12.29 18.05 -21.51
C ARG A 91 -13.48 18.94 -21.21
#